data_AF-A0A0C3I1P1-F1
#
_entry.id   AF-A0A0C3I1P1-F1
#
_cell.length_a   1.000
_cell.length_b   1.000
_cell.length_c   1.000
_cell.angle_alpha   90.00
_cell.angle_beta   90.00
_cell.angle_gamma   90.00
#
_symmetry.space_group_name_H-M   'P 1'
#
loop_
_entity.id
_entity.type
_entity.pdbx_description
1 polymer ?
#
loop_
_entity_poly.entity_id
_entity_poly.type
_entity_poly.pdbx_seq_one_letter_code
_entity_poly.pdbx_strand_id
1 'polypeptide(L)'
;PRSLAAVCPVETNLIYSPFTPFDQAEYTALNNATDNACWWWAICLLSSADAARVQQFTAAPLVMGLVPITLKDIAWPERRIISISHKLRWPLEIIVRALGAVPSTDTFTPEEHDIFSMRLYGWTLKLPPNRFIFLLAVSAFSLLLTYGSLAVMEVYSKRSSLGCPYPIFILTWNLLAIFPAALETAFPRPDIEEVSQPTPDSNPSPKFFVGDASPIQGRGKPWFVQLVWAIYYVAGTLCYSSIMAVTVIELFVWVMTSVAVTVASKLLAFFLCMA
;
A
#
# COMPACT_ATOMS: atom_id res chain seq x y z
N PRO A 1 -4.47 -43.89 -25.61
CA PRO A 1 -3.31 -44.06 -24.70
C PRO A 1 -3.52 -43.27 -23.41
N ARG A 2 -3.89 -43.99 -22.35
CA ARG A 2 -4.11 -43.62 -20.93
C ARG A 2 -4.04 -42.13 -20.59
N SER A 3 -5.21 -41.56 -20.32
CA SER A 3 -5.40 -40.36 -19.51
C SER A 3 -4.63 -40.48 -18.19
N LEU A 4 -3.56 -39.70 -18.05
CA LEU A 4 -2.92 -39.41 -16.78
C LEU A 4 -3.93 -38.65 -15.91
N ALA A 5 -4.76 -39.37 -15.18
CA ALA A 5 -5.49 -38.80 -14.05
C ALA A 5 -4.42 -38.30 -13.07
N ALA A 6 -4.35 -36.98 -12.85
CA ALA A 6 -3.47 -36.41 -11.85
C ALA A 6 -3.81 -37.07 -10.49
N VAL A 7 -2.89 -37.88 -9.97
CA VAL A 7 -3.05 -38.54 -8.68
C VAL A 7 -2.77 -37.50 -7.61
N CYS A 8 -3.84 -36.93 -7.06
CA CYS A 8 -3.75 -36.13 -5.85
C CYS A 8 -3.05 -36.90 -4.73
N PRO A 9 -2.13 -36.29 -3.97
CA PRO A 9 -1.59 -36.92 -2.78
C PRO A 9 -2.71 -37.19 -1.76
N VAL A 10 -2.57 -38.22 -0.94
CA VAL A 10 -3.54 -38.48 0.15
C VAL A 10 -3.44 -37.35 1.17
N GLU A 11 -4.57 -36.81 1.66
CA GLU A 11 -4.65 -35.62 2.55
C GLU A 11 -3.77 -35.75 3.81
N THR A 12 -3.59 -36.96 4.32
CA THR A 12 -2.76 -37.29 5.48
C THR A 12 -1.24 -37.23 5.21
N ASN A 13 -0.80 -37.18 3.95
CA ASN A 13 0.61 -37.14 3.55
C ASN A 13 1.13 -35.71 3.29
N LEU A 14 0.36 -34.67 3.61
CA LEU A 14 0.82 -33.29 3.53
C LEU A 14 1.71 -32.97 4.73
N ILE A 15 3.02 -33.11 4.55
CA ILE A 15 4.01 -33.06 5.65
C ILE A 15 4.18 -31.64 6.22
N TYR A 16 3.75 -30.57 5.53
CA TYR A 16 3.87 -29.20 6.04
C TYR A 16 2.76 -28.26 5.55
N SER A 17 1.77 -27.97 6.40
CA SER A 17 1.05 -26.69 6.38
C SER A 17 1.71 -25.78 7.43
N PRO A 18 2.44 -24.72 7.04
CA PRO A 18 3.09 -23.83 8.02
C PRO A 18 2.08 -22.95 8.80
N PHE A 19 0.79 -23.04 8.48
CA PHE A 19 -0.27 -22.24 9.11
C PHE A 19 -1.44 -23.14 9.50
N THR A 20 -1.55 -23.45 10.79
CA THR A 20 -2.79 -23.99 11.37
C THR A 20 -3.70 -22.81 11.74
N PRO A 21 -5.01 -22.85 11.42
CA PRO A 21 -5.93 -21.81 11.89
C PRO A 21 -5.89 -21.71 13.41
N PHE A 22 -6.04 -20.49 13.95
CA PHE A 22 -5.90 -20.22 15.39
C PHE A 22 -6.95 -20.97 16.24
N ASP A 23 -8.16 -21.19 15.71
CA ASP A 23 -9.17 -22.05 16.32
C ASP A 23 -9.71 -23.06 15.30
N GLN A 24 -9.39 -24.32 15.54
CA GLN A 24 -9.70 -25.43 14.68
C GLN A 24 -11.13 -25.93 14.87
N ALA A 25 -11.71 -25.72 16.05
CA ALA A 25 -13.09 -26.11 16.32
C ALA A 25 -14.07 -25.24 15.53
N GLU A 26 -13.82 -23.92 15.50
CA GLU A 26 -14.62 -22.97 14.73
C GLU A 26 -14.43 -23.18 13.21
N TYR A 27 -13.19 -23.43 12.76
CA TYR A 27 -12.90 -23.72 11.35
C TYR A 27 -13.58 -25.01 10.85
N THR A 28 -13.52 -26.07 11.66
CA THR A 28 -14.18 -27.35 11.33
C THR A 28 -15.70 -27.19 11.38
N ALA A 29 -16.24 -26.39 12.29
CA ALA A 29 -17.68 -26.12 12.39
C ALA A 29 -18.22 -25.30 11.19
N LEU A 30 -17.44 -24.35 10.66
CA LEU A 30 -17.86 -23.56 9.49
C LEU A 30 -17.74 -24.32 8.16
N ASN A 31 -16.66 -25.08 7.98
CA ASN A 31 -16.26 -25.58 6.66
C ASN A 31 -16.22 -27.10 6.52
N ASN A 32 -16.41 -27.86 7.61
CA ASN A 32 -16.33 -29.32 7.64
C ASN A 32 -15.04 -29.86 6.99
N ALA A 33 -13.92 -29.17 7.21
CA ALA A 33 -12.64 -29.42 6.54
C ALA A 33 -11.48 -29.46 7.56
N THR A 34 -10.44 -30.26 7.29
CA THR A 34 -9.23 -30.38 8.14
C THR A 34 -8.22 -29.26 7.85
N ASP A 35 -7.18 -29.14 8.69
CA ASP A 35 -6.11 -28.12 8.58
C ASP A 35 -5.41 -28.08 7.23
N ASN A 36 -5.36 -29.22 6.54
CA ASN A 36 -4.62 -29.40 5.30
C ASN A 36 -5.51 -29.37 4.06
N ALA A 37 -6.84 -29.30 4.23
CA ALA A 37 -7.78 -29.39 3.11
C ALA A 37 -7.56 -28.29 2.06
N CYS A 38 -7.21 -27.07 2.50
CA CYS A 38 -6.94 -25.96 1.59
C CYS A 38 -5.67 -26.19 0.75
N TRP A 39 -4.58 -26.66 1.38
CA TRP A 39 -3.33 -27.00 0.71
C TRP A 39 -3.48 -28.23 -0.20
N TRP A 40 -4.25 -29.22 0.24
CA TRP A 40 -4.59 -30.40 -0.55
C TRP A 40 -5.30 -30.02 -1.85
N TRP A 41 -6.35 -29.19 -1.75
CA TRP A 41 -7.09 -28.69 -2.90
C TRP A 41 -6.21 -27.88 -3.85
N ALA A 42 -5.37 -26.99 -3.32
CA ALA A 42 -4.44 -26.21 -4.12
C ALA A 42 -3.47 -27.13 -4.91
N ILE A 43 -2.87 -28.13 -4.25
CA ILE A 43 -1.96 -29.09 -4.89
C ILE A 43 -2.68 -29.95 -5.93
N CYS A 44 -3.89 -30.40 -5.64
CA CYS A 44 -4.73 -31.13 -6.60
C CYS A 44 -5.05 -30.30 -7.85
N LEU A 45 -5.45 -29.04 -7.67
CA LEU A 45 -5.76 -28.13 -8.76
C LEU A 45 -4.51 -27.79 -9.60
N LEU A 46 -3.38 -27.54 -8.95
CA LEU A 46 -2.11 -27.24 -9.64
C LEU A 46 -1.53 -28.45 -10.36
N SER A 47 -1.63 -29.65 -9.80
CA SER A 47 -1.11 -30.88 -10.42
C SER A 47 -1.91 -31.33 -11.64
N SER A 48 -3.19 -30.93 -11.75
CA SER A 48 -4.06 -31.21 -12.89
C SER A 48 -4.08 -30.10 -13.93
N ALA A 49 -3.41 -28.97 -13.69
CA ALA A 49 -3.40 -27.83 -14.59
C ALA A 49 -2.33 -27.95 -15.68
N ASP A 50 -2.63 -27.43 -16.88
CA ASP A 50 -1.66 -27.32 -17.97
C ASP A 50 -0.47 -26.41 -17.56
N ALA A 51 0.72 -26.66 -18.12
CA ALA A 51 1.92 -25.89 -17.82
C ALA A 51 1.74 -24.36 -18.00
N ALA A 52 0.95 -23.93 -18.98
CA ALA A 52 0.62 -22.53 -19.19
C ALA A 52 -0.22 -21.94 -18.03
N ARG A 53 -1.16 -22.70 -17.48
CA ARG A 53 -1.96 -22.29 -16.31
C ARG A 53 -1.11 -22.23 -15.05
N VAL A 54 -0.20 -23.18 -14.86
CA VAL A 54 0.76 -23.15 -13.74
C VAL A 54 1.61 -21.88 -13.80
N GLN A 55 2.14 -21.52 -14.98
CA GLN A 55 2.88 -20.27 -15.16
C GLN A 55 2.02 -19.03 -14.83
N GLN A 56 0.77 -18.99 -15.30
CA GLN A 56 -0.17 -17.90 -14.96
C GLN A 56 -0.43 -17.80 -13.44
N PHE A 57 -0.66 -18.93 -12.77
CA PHE A 57 -0.85 -18.98 -11.31
C PHE A 57 0.40 -18.56 -10.54
N THR A 58 1.60 -18.80 -11.06
CA THR A 58 2.85 -18.31 -10.44
C THR A 58 3.12 -16.83 -10.71
N ALA A 59 2.66 -16.30 -11.84
CA ALA A 59 2.87 -14.90 -12.22
C ALA A 59 1.86 -13.94 -11.57
N ALA A 60 0.61 -14.37 -11.38
CA ALA A 60 -0.44 -13.52 -10.80
C ALA A 60 -0.08 -12.98 -9.40
N PRO A 61 0.47 -13.76 -8.46
CA PRO A 61 0.91 -13.25 -7.16
C PRO A 61 2.04 -12.22 -7.24
N LEU A 62 2.90 -12.28 -8.26
CA LEU A 62 3.93 -11.26 -8.49
C LEU A 62 3.30 -9.94 -8.94
N VAL A 63 2.37 -9.99 -9.90
CA VAL A 63 1.65 -8.80 -10.37
C VAL A 63 0.80 -8.20 -9.24
N MET A 64 0.05 -9.04 -8.53
CA MET A 64 -0.80 -8.63 -7.40
C MET A 64 0.06 -8.15 -6.22
N GLY A 65 1.19 -8.79 -5.90
CA GLY A 65 2.06 -8.33 -4.82
C GLY A 65 2.73 -6.99 -5.12
N LEU A 66 3.29 -6.84 -6.33
CA LEU A 66 4.16 -5.72 -6.68
C LEU A 66 3.39 -4.49 -7.15
N VAL A 67 2.34 -4.62 -7.96
CA VAL A 67 1.68 -3.47 -8.60
C VAL A 67 1.09 -2.50 -7.57
N PRO A 68 0.28 -2.87 -6.57
CA PRO A 68 -0.29 -1.90 -5.64
C PRO A 68 0.76 -1.24 -4.75
N ILE A 69 1.79 -1.99 -4.36
CA ILE A 69 2.85 -1.45 -3.52
C ILE A 69 3.67 -0.46 -4.33
N THR A 70 4.01 -0.79 -5.56
CA THR A 70 4.66 0.16 -6.47
C THR A 70 3.77 1.34 -6.82
N LEU A 71 2.44 1.20 -6.90
CA LEU A 71 1.54 2.33 -7.13
C LEU A 71 1.45 3.24 -5.90
N LYS A 72 1.29 2.68 -4.69
CA LYS A 72 1.42 3.42 -3.42
C LYS A 72 2.79 4.13 -3.33
N ASP A 73 3.78 3.40 -3.84
CA ASP A 73 5.18 3.66 -4.13
C ASP A 73 5.51 4.95 -4.89
N ILE A 74 5.17 4.89 -6.16
CA ILE A 74 5.82 5.59 -7.26
C ILE A 74 4.83 6.55 -7.91
N ALA A 75 3.53 6.39 -7.67
CA ALA A 75 2.55 7.29 -8.22
C ALA A 75 2.53 8.61 -7.43
N TRP A 76 2.77 9.68 -8.19
CA TRP A 76 2.49 11.10 -7.99
C TRP A 76 2.00 11.55 -6.60
N PRO A 77 2.57 12.62 -6.02
CA PRO A 77 3.61 13.50 -6.58
C PRO A 77 5.00 12.88 -6.60
N GLU A 78 5.93 13.43 -7.39
CA GLU A 78 7.33 12.98 -7.42
C GLU A 78 7.89 12.88 -6.00
N ARG A 79 8.45 11.72 -5.68
CA ARG A 79 9.02 11.39 -4.36
C ARG A 79 8.02 11.52 -3.18
N ARG A 80 6.72 11.62 -3.49
CA ARG A 80 5.57 11.72 -2.55
C ARG A 80 5.55 12.97 -1.69
N ILE A 81 6.35 13.98 -2.00
CA ILE A 81 6.47 15.17 -1.17
C ILE A 81 5.38 16.17 -1.53
N ILE A 82 4.73 16.73 -0.52
CA ILE A 82 3.80 17.84 -0.66
C ILE A 82 4.36 19.01 0.15
N SER A 83 4.67 20.10 -0.54
CA SER A 83 5.16 21.33 0.08
C SER A 83 4.02 22.02 0.83
N ILE A 84 4.20 22.27 2.13
CA ILE A 84 3.22 22.93 2.98
C ILE A 84 3.81 24.23 3.52
N SER A 85 3.00 25.29 3.55
CA SER A 85 3.41 26.61 4.04
C SER A 85 3.63 26.66 5.56
N HIS A 86 3.00 25.77 6.32
CA HIS A 86 3.02 25.75 7.77
C HIS A 86 3.00 24.32 8.30
N LYS A 87 3.44 24.12 9.55
CA LYS A 87 3.42 22.80 10.18
C LYS A 87 1.98 22.33 10.37
N LEU A 88 1.67 21.15 9.84
CA LEU A 88 0.35 20.54 9.95
C LEU A 88 0.09 20.08 11.39
N ARG A 89 -1.18 20.02 11.79
CA ARG A 89 -1.56 19.42 13.08
C ARG A 89 -1.17 17.95 13.09
N TRP A 90 -0.66 17.47 14.22
CA TRP A 90 -0.19 16.08 14.39
C TRP A 90 -1.11 14.99 13.82
N PRO A 91 -2.44 14.97 14.06
CA PRO A 91 -3.30 13.93 13.49
C PRO A 91 -3.42 14.00 11.96
N LEU A 92 -3.40 15.20 11.37
CA LEU A 92 -3.41 15.35 9.91
C LEU A 92 -2.09 14.87 9.31
N GLU A 93 -0.96 15.15 9.97
CA GLU A 93 0.36 14.66 9.56
C GLU A 93 0.39 13.13 9.48
N ILE A 94 -0.20 12.44 10.47
CA ILE A 94 -0.33 10.98 10.47
C ILE A 94 -1.18 10.49 9.30
N ILE A 95 -2.35 11.09 9.09
CA ILE A 95 -3.27 10.68 8.02
C ILE A 95 -2.60 10.86 6.65
N VAL A 96 -1.98 12.02 6.40
CA VAL A 96 -1.26 12.32 5.16
C VAL A 96 -0.15 11.30 4.91
N ARG A 97 0.64 10.96 5.94
CA ARG A 97 1.68 9.91 5.86
C ARG A 97 1.12 8.51 5.63
N ALA A 98 0.02 8.16 6.27
CA ALA A 98 -0.66 6.88 6.09
C ALA A 98 -1.22 6.72 4.66
N LEU A 99 -1.71 7.82 4.07
CA LEU A 99 -2.14 7.91 2.66
C LEU A 99 -0.95 7.86 1.68
N GLY A 100 0.29 7.85 2.18
CA GLY A 100 1.51 7.70 1.40
C GLY A 100 2.06 9.01 0.85
N ALA A 101 1.73 10.16 1.44
CA ALA A 101 2.34 11.45 1.13
C ALA A 101 3.22 11.94 2.30
N VAL A 102 4.29 12.67 1.99
CA VAL A 102 5.21 13.22 2.99
C VAL A 102 5.03 14.74 3.00
N PRO A 103 4.48 15.31 4.08
CA PRO A 103 4.43 16.76 4.23
C PRO A 103 5.85 17.29 4.49
N SER A 104 6.33 18.21 3.65
CA SER A 104 7.59 18.92 3.88
C SER A 104 7.34 20.43 3.95
N THR A 105 8.00 21.08 4.92
CA THR A 105 8.00 22.54 5.09
C THR A 105 9.16 23.21 4.35
N ASP A 106 10.05 22.43 3.75
CA ASP A 106 11.21 22.98 3.05
C ASP A 106 10.75 23.72 1.79
N THR A 107 11.13 24.99 1.69
CA THR A 107 10.95 25.81 0.50
C THR A 107 11.90 25.32 -0.59
N PHE A 108 11.46 24.34 -1.37
CA PHE A 108 12.17 23.92 -2.57
C PHE A 108 12.09 24.99 -3.65
N THR A 109 13.19 25.19 -4.37
CA THR A 109 13.27 26.12 -5.50
C THR A 109 12.39 25.63 -6.66
N PRO A 110 11.81 26.55 -7.45
CA PRO A 110 10.84 26.23 -8.51
C PRO A 110 11.39 25.41 -9.70
N GLU A 111 12.68 25.07 -9.73
CA GLU A 111 13.30 24.33 -10.84
C GLU A 111 13.04 22.82 -10.81
N GLU A 112 12.63 22.24 -9.67
CA GLU A 112 12.34 20.79 -9.54
C GLU A 112 10.85 20.44 -9.54
N HIS A 113 9.95 21.41 -9.77
CA HIS A 113 8.51 21.11 -9.79
C HIS A 113 8.04 20.62 -11.16
N ASP A 114 7.43 19.44 -11.15
CA ASP A 114 6.60 18.97 -12.24
C ASP A 114 5.47 19.99 -12.52
N ILE A 115 5.33 20.41 -13.78
CA ILE A 115 4.40 21.48 -14.22
C ILE A 115 2.97 21.20 -13.75
N PHE A 116 2.62 19.92 -13.63
CA PHE A 116 1.31 19.46 -13.19
C PHE A 116 1.02 19.77 -11.71
N SER A 117 1.98 19.55 -10.79
CA SER A 117 1.77 19.83 -9.36
C SER A 117 1.64 21.34 -9.10
N MET A 118 2.47 22.15 -9.75
CA MET A 118 2.43 23.61 -9.67
C MET A 118 1.13 24.17 -10.24
N ARG A 119 0.62 23.59 -11.33
CA ARG A 119 -0.67 23.98 -11.92
C ARG A 119 -1.85 23.63 -11.01
N LEU A 120 -1.85 22.44 -10.41
CA LEU A 120 -2.89 22.02 -9.46
C LEU A 120 -2.85 22.85 -8.18
N TYR A 121 -1.66 23.10 -7.63
CA TYR A 121 -1.44 23.94 -6.45
C TYR A 121 -1.90 25.39 -6.68
N GLY A 122 -1.48 25.99 -7.79
CA GLY A 122 -1.91 27.34 -8.16
C GLY A 122 -3.42 27.43 -8.46
N TRP A 123 -4.03 26.33 -8.91
CA TRP A 123 -5.48 26.26 -9.10
C TRP A 123 -6.24 26.11 -7.78
N THR A 124 -5.77 25.26 -6.85
CA THR A 124 -6.45 25.04 -5.57
C THR A 124 -6.41 26.27 -4.67
N LEU A 125 -5.31 27.03 -4.68
CA LEU A 125 -5.22 28.32 -3.96
C LEU A 125 -6.22 29.36 -4.46
N LYS A 126 -6.69 29.27 -5.72
CA LYS A 126 -7.68 30.20 -6.30
C LYS A 126 -9.13 29.79 -6.04
N LEU A 127 -9.37 28.65 -5.39
CA LEU A 127 -10.72 28.16 -5.15
C LEU A 127 -11.37 28.87 -3.96
N PRO A 128 -12.67 29.20 -4.05
CA PRO A 128 -13.40 29.71 -2.90
C PRO A 128 -13.55 28.61 -1.83
N PRO A 129 -13.64 28.97 -0.54
CA PRO A 129 -13.61 28.01 0.58
C PRO A 129 -14.70 26.95 0.48
N ASN A 130 -15.90 27.31 0.02
CA ASN A 130 -17.01 26.34 -0.13
C ASN A 130 -16.70 25.27 -1.19
N ARG A 131 -16.03 25.62 -2.29
CA ARG A 131 -15.63 24.65 -3.32
C ARG A 131 -14.47 23.78 -2.84
N PHE A 132 -13.55 24.37 -2.08
CA PHE A 132 -12.45 23.62 -1.47
C PHE A 132 -12.97 22.53 -0.50
N ILE A 133 -13.87 22.90 0.42
CA ILE A 133 -14.49 21.95 1.36
C ILE A 133 -15.29 20.88 0.59
N PHE A 134 -16.01 21.26 -0.46
CA PHE A 134 -16.71 20.31 -1.31
C PHE A 134 -15.76 19.31 -1.98
N LEU A 135 -14.64 19.76 -2.55
CA LEU A 135 -13.65 18.87 -3.16
C LEU A 135 -12.97 17.95 -2.15
N LEU A 136 -12.67 18.46 -0.95
CA LEU A 136 -12.17 17.66 0.16
C LEU A 136 -13.18 16.54 0.50
N ALA A 137 -14.46 16.88 0.66
CA ALA A 137 -15.51 15.91 0.93
C ALA A 137 -15.68 14.88 -0.19
N VAL A 138 -15.64 15.32 -1.46
CA VAL A 138 -15.70 14.42 -2.63
C VAL A 138 -14.50 13.47 -2.67
N SER A 139 -13.28 13.96 -2.38
CA SER A 139 -12.09 13.12 -2.35
C SER A 139 -12.14 12.08 -1.22
N ALA A 140 -12.65 12.46 -0.04
CA ALA A 140 -12.86 11.55 1.08
C ALA A 140 -13.92 10.49 0.75
N PHE A 141 -15.05 10.90 0.15
CA PHE A 141 -16.09 9.97 -0.30
C PHE A 141 -15.58 9.02 -1.40
N SER A 142 -14.79 9.53 -2.35
CA SER A 142 -14.15 8.72 -3.39
C SER A 142 -13.24 7.67 -2.77
N LEU A 143 -12.45 8.02 -1.76
CA LEU A 143 -11.58 7.07 -1.06
C LEU A 143 -12.41 5.96 -0.39
N LEU A 144 -13.46 6.32 0.34
CA LEU A 144 -14.37 5.36 0.99
C LEU A 144 -15.01 4.42 -0.04
N LEU A 145 -15.44 4.94 -1.19
CA LEU A 145 -16.01 4.13 -2.26
C LEU A 145 -14.97 3.15 -2.81
N THR A 146 -13.74 3.61 -3.07
CA THR A 146 -12.67 2.73 -3.57
C THR A 146 -12.23 1.67 -2.56
N TYR A 147 -12.21 1.98 -1.26
CA TYR A 147 -11.99 0.99 -0.19
C TYR A 147 -13.15 -0.01 -0.09
N GLY A 148 -14.39 0.45 -0.26
CA GLY A 148 -15.55 -0.42 -0.38
C GLY A 148 -15.42 -1.37 -1.58
N SER A 149 -14.99 -0.87 -2.74
CA SER A 149 -14.74 -1.70 -3.92
C SER A 149 -13.63 -2.73 -3.68
N LEU A 150 -12.54 -2.37 -2.99
CA LEU A 150 -11.50 -3.32 -2.59
C LEU A 150 -12.06 -4.44 -1.69
N ALA A 151 -12.88 -4.09 -0.69
CA ALA A 151 -13.49 -5.07 0.19
C ALA A 151 -14.44 -6.02 -0.56
N VAL A 152 -15.26 -5.48 -1.47
CA VAL A 152 -16.13 -6.29 -2.34
C VAL A 152 -15.31 -7.23 -3.20
N MET A 153 -14.25 -6.72 -3.86
CA MET A 153 -13.36 -7.54 -4.68
C MET A 153 -12.67 -8.62 -3.86
N GLU A 154 -12.24 -8.33 -2.63
CA GLU A 154 -11.61 -9.32 -1.75
C GLU A 154 -12.61 -10.42 -1.34
N VAL A 155 -13.84 -10.06 -0.97
CA VAL A 155 -14.90 -11.01 -0.61
C VAL A 155 -15.23 -11.93 -1.78
N TYR A 156 -15.37 -11.41 -2.99
CA TYR A 156 -15.68 -12.24 -4.16
C TYR A 156 -14.48 -13.04 -4.65
N SER A 157 -13.27 -12.47 -4.66
CA SER A 157 -12.08 -13.15 -5.18
C SER A 157 -11.60 -14.27 -4.24
N LYS A 158 -11.60 -14.06 -2.92
CA LYS A 158 -11.13 -15.07 -1.95
C LYS A 158 -12.12 -16.22 -1.73
N ARG A 159 -13.42 -15.96 -1.84
CA ARG A 159 -14.45 -17.02 -1.82
C ARG A 159 -14.28 -17.99 -3.00
N SER A 160 -13.80 -17.49 -4.13
CA SER A 160 -13.56 -18.30 -5.32
C SER A 160 -12.30 -19.16 -5.26
N SER A 161 -11.29 -18.82 -4.43
CA SER A 161 -9.98 -19.46 -4.50
C SER A 161 -9.55 -20.28 -3.28
N LEU A 162 -9.91 -19.92 -2.04
CA LEU A 162 -9.27 -20.54 -0.86
C LEU A 162 -10.17 -20.77 0.38
N GLY A 163 -11.45 -20.38 0.37
CA GLY A 163 -12.37 -20.69 1.49
C GLY A 163 -11.95 -20.12 2.86
N CYS A 164 -10.96 -19.21 2.92
CA CYS A 164 -10.46 -18.67 4.18
C CYS A 164 -11.46 -17.68 4.81
N PRO A 165 -11.58 -17.67 6.15
CA PRO A 165 -12.66 -16.97 6.87
C PRO A 165 -12.51 -15.45 6.99
N TYR A 166 -11.36 -14.84 6.63
CA TYR A 166 -11.13 -13.40 6.81
C TYR A 166 -11.04 -12.66 5.46
N PRO A 167 -12.12 -12.03 4.97
CA PRO A 167 -12.18 -11.46 3.62
C PRO A 167 -11.85 -9.94 3.56
N ILE A 168 -11.08 -9.40 4.52
CA ILE A 168 -10.84 -7.94 4.66
C ILE A 168 -9.35 -7.62 4.92
N PHE A 169 -8.42 -8.50 4.50
CA PHE A 169 -6.98 -8.31 4.74
C PHE A 169 -6.43 -7.05 4.10
N ILE A 170 -6.80 -6.71 2.86
CA ILE A 170 -6.25 -5.52 2.18
C ILE A 170 -6.68 -4.27 2.90
N LEU A 171 -7.96 -4.19 3.26
CA LEU A 171 -8.49 -3.01 3.92
C LEU A 171 -7.86 -2.86 5.31
N THR A 172 -7.69 -3.95 6.06
CA THR A 172 -6.92 -3.89 7.32
C THR A 172 -5.47 -3.48 7.11
N TRP A 173 -4.81 -3.94 6.05
CA TRP A 173 -3.44 -3.53 5.75
C TRP A 173 -3.36 -2.03 5.40
N ASN A 174 -4.33 -1.48 4.67
CA ASN A 174 -4.38 -0.04 4.41
C ASN A 174 -4.62 0.76 5.69
N LEU A 175 -5.44 0.27 6.62
CA LEU A 175 -5.64 0.90 7.93
C LEU A 175 -4.41 0.77 8.84
N LEU A 176 -3.71 -0.35 8.79
CA LEU A 176 -2.47 -0.57 9.55
C LEU A 176 -1.36 0.40 9.15
N ALA A 177 -1.44 1.08 7.99
CA ALA A 177 -0.52 2.14 7.59
C ALA A 177 -0.47 3.31 8.59
N ILE A 178 -1.53 3.50 9.39
CA ILE A 178 -1.60 4.53 10.42
C ILE A 178 -0.54 4.30 11.50
N PHE A 179 -0.20 3.05 11.81
CA PHE A 179 0.77 2.70 12.84
C PHE A 179 2.21 3.14 12.51
N PRO A 180 2.82 2.74 11.37
CA PRO A 180 4.14 3.23 11.00
C PRO A 180 4.15 4.75 10.79
N ALA A 181 3.08 5.33 10.25
CA ALA A 181 2.94 6.78 10.10
C ALA A 181 2.95 7.51 11.46
N ALA A 182 2.23 6.98 12.46
CA ALA A 182 2.22 7.52 13.82
C ALA A 182 3.61 7.47 14.45
N LEU A 183 4.32 6.35 14.33
CA LEU A 183 5.70 6.24 14.82
C LEU A 183 6.64 7.23 14.13
N GLU A 184 6.51 7.41 12.82
CA GLU A 184 7.33 8.37 12.08
C GLU A 184 7.06 9.83 12.51
N THR A 185 5.81 10.17 12.83
CA THR A 185 5.45 11.49 13.40
C THR A 185 5.93 11.67 14.84
N ALA A 186 5.90 10.61 15.66
CA ALA A 186 6.31 10.65 17.05
C ALA A 186 7.83 10.74 17.21
N PHE A 187 8.58 10.15 16.27
CA PHE A 187 10.04 10.16 16.26
C PHE A 187 10.55 10.99 15.09
N PRO A 188 10.64 12.32 15.25
CA PRO A 188 11.27 13.19 14.27
C PRO A 188 12.73 12.76 14.03
N ARG A 189 13.27 13.17 12.88
CA ARG A 189 14.68 12.91 12.59
C ARG A 189 15.49 13.60 13.69
N PRO A 190 16.46 12.93 14.34
CA PRO A 190 17.41 13.65 15.16
C PRO A 190 18.09 14.65 14.22
N ASP A 191 17.91 15.94 14.48
CA ASP A 191 18.65 16.98 13.79
C ASP A 191 20.12 16.66 14.07
N ILE A 192 20.79 16.11 13.07
CA ILE A 192 22.24 16.16 13.07
C ILE A 192 22.50 17.65 12.86
N GLU A 193 22.70 18.38 13.95
CA GLU A 193 23.36 19.67 13.93
C GLU A 193 24.63 19.47 13.11
N GLU A 194 24.57 19.84 11.85
CA GLU A 194 25.74 19.99 11.04
C GLU A 194 26.54 21.09 11.75
N VAL A 195 27.59 20.67 12.46
CA VAL A 195 28.60 21.55 13.04
C VAL A 195 29.13 22.41 11.91
N SER A 196 28.46 23.54 11.72
CA SER A 196 28.82 24.57 10.78
C SER A 196 30.07 25.22 11.37
N GLN A 197 31.24 24.68 11.07
CA GLN A 197 32.48 25.40 11.31
C GLN A 197 32.36 26.73 10.56
N PRO A 198 32.49 27.88 11.24
CA PRO A 198 32.41 29.17 10.57
C PRO A 198 33.70 29.33 9.76
N THR A 199 33.60 29.12 8.44
CA THR A 199 34.62 29.61 7.51
C THR A 199 34.31 31.10 7.24
N PRO A 200 35.26 32.04 7.42
CA PRO A 200 34.96 33.47 7.42
C PRO A 200 34.66 34.04 6.03
N ASP A 201 34.97 33.31 4.96
CA ASP A 201 35.04 33.88 3.62
C ASP A 201 34.39 32.95 2.58
N SER A 202 33.07 32.98 2.47
CA SER A 202 32.41 32.74 1.17
C SER A 202 30.97 33.20 1.21
N ASN A 203 30.53 33.77 0.10
CA ASN A 203 29.16 34.22 -0.15
C ASN A 203 28.13 33.22 0.38
N PRO A 204 26.97 33.67 0.91
CA PRO A 204 25.92 32.78 1.37
C PRO A 204 25.37 32.00 0.18
N SER A 205 25.97 30.85 -0.07
CA SER A 205 25.39 29.83 -0.93
C SER A 205 24.11 29.39 -0.22
N PRO A 206 22.97 29.32 -0.90
CA PRO A 206 21.74 28.87 -0.27
C PRO A 206 22.02 27.50 0.35
N LYS A 207 21.82 27.39 1.67
CA LYS A 207 21.96 26.14 2.40
C LYS A 207 20.98 25.15 1.78
N PHE A 208 21.49 24.32 0.89
CA PHE A 208 20.75 23.26 0.23
C PHE A 208 20.56 22.16 1.28
N PHE A 209 19.56 22.35 2.16
CA PHE A 209 19.05 21.25 2.95
C PHE A 209 18.40 20.28 1.98
N VAL A 210 19.19 19.31 1.53
CA VAL A 210 18.68 18.11 0.92
C VAL A 210 17.99 17.34 2.03
N GLY A 211 16.76 17.75 2.35
CA GLY A 211 15.78 16.86 2.94
C GLY A 211 15.54 15.77 1.92
N ASP A 212 16.47 14.79 1.89
CA ASP A 212 16.60 13.76 0.86
C ASP A 212 15.24 13.19 0.54
N ALA A 213 14.70 13.67 -0.57
CA ALA A 213 13.46 13.23 -1.11
C ALA A 213 13.70 11.80 -1.55
N SER A 214 13.46 10.87 -0.63
CA SER A 214 13.84 9.49 -0.81
C SER A 214 12.61 8.69 -1.19
N PRO A 215 12.72 7.75 -2.14
CA PRO A 215 11.59 6.93 -2.55
C PRO A 215 11.08 5.99 -1.43
N ILE A 216 11.75 5.93 -0.27
CA ILE A 216 11.49 4.99 0.83
C ILE A 216 10.98 5.75 2.06
N GLN A 217 9.82 5.37 2.60
CA GLN A 217 9.29 5.95 3.84
C GLN A 217 10.20 5.60 5.03
N GLY A 218 10.51 6.60 5.87
CA GLY A 218 11.37 6.42 7.04
C GLY A 218 12.89 6.55 6.81
N ARG A 219 13.38 6.88 5.61
CA ARG A 219 14.82 7.10 5.40
C ARG A 219 15.34 8.25 6.29
N GLY A 220 16.46 8.04 6.96
CA GLY A 220 17.04 9.01 7.89
C GLY A 220 16.34 9.08 9.26
N LYS A 221 15.33 8.25 9.51
CA LYS A 221 14.72 8.05 10.84
C LYS A 221 15.46 6.96 11.63
N PRO A 222 15.22 6.84 12.95
CA PRO A 222 15.77 5.75 13.75
C PRO A 222 15.51 4.37 13.12
N TRP A 223 16.43 3.43 13.31
CA TRP A 223 16.40 2.10 12.69
C TRP A 223 15.08 1.35 12.89
N PHE A 224 14.43 1.52 14.06
CA PHE A 224 13.19 0.82 14.35
C PHE A 224 12.02 1.35 13.51
N VAL A 225 11.98 2.64 13.18
CA VAL A 225 10.94 3.22 12.29
C VAL A 225 11.10 2.65 10.88
N GLN A 226 12.35 2.54 10.40
CA GLN A 226 12.65 1.92 9.12
C GLN A 226 12.23 0.44 9.10
N LEU A 227 12.49 -0.28 10.18
CA LEU A 227 12.12 -1.68 10.32
C LEU A 227 10.59 -1.87 10.34
N VAL A 228 9.84 -1.00 11.01
CA VAL A 228 8.36 -1.08 11.00
C VAL A 228 7.81 -0.82 9.59
N TRP A 229 8.32 0.18 8.86
CA TRP A 229 7.94 0.38 7.46
C TRP A 229 8.31 -0.83 6.59
N ALA A 230 9.50 -1.41 6.77
CA ALA A 230 9.92 -2.61 6.04
C ALA A 230 8.98 -3.80 6.29
N ILE A 231 8.63 -4.06 7.55
CA ILE A 231 7.66 -5.12 7.91
C ILE A 231 6.29 -4.81 7.29
N TYR A 232 5.84 -3.57 7.35
CA TYR A 232 4.58 -3.14 6.75
C TYR A 232 4.53 -3.43 5.23
N TYR A 233 5.63 -3.16 4.52
CA TYR A 233 5.75 -3.44 3.09
C TYR A 233 5.80 -4.94 2.79
N VAL A 234 6.60 -5.71 3.52
CA VAL A 234 6.69 -7.17 3.35
C VAL A 234 5.32 -7.82 3.60
N ALA A 235 4.66 -7.44 4.70
CA ALA A 235 3.31 -7.90 5.02
C ALA A 235 2.31 -7.49 3.93
N GLY A 236 2.43 -6.29 3.38
CA GLY A 236 1.63 -5.83 2.24
C GLY A 236 1.78 -6.72 1.02
N THR A 237 3.01 -7.07 0.65
CA THR A 237 3.27 -7.94 -0.51
C THR A 237 2.61 -9.29 -0.29
N LEU A 238 2.74 -9.86 0.91
CA LEU A 238 2.13 -11.14 1.28
C LEU A 238 0.60 -11.07 1.28
N CYS A 239 0.02 -9.98 1.82
CA CYS A 239 -1.42 -9.75 1.82
C CYS A 239 -1.98 -9.67 0.40
N TYR A 240 -1.34 -8.90 -0.49
CA TYR A 240 -1.80 -8.77 -1.87
C TYR A 240 -1.54 -10.03 -2.69
N SER A 241 -0.43 -10.74 -2.46
CA SER A 241 -0.15 -12.02 -3.12
C SER A 241 -1.08 -13.15 -2.66
N SER A 242 -1.70 -13.01 -1.48
CA SER A 242 -2.69 -14.00 -0.98
C SER A 242 -3.99 -14.03 -1.79
N ILE A 243 -4.20 -13.06 -2.68
CA ILE A 243 -5.38 -12.99 -3.54
C ILE A 243 -5.07 -13.71 -4.82
N MET A 244 -5.60 -14.91 -4.96
CA MET A 244 -5.59 -15.62 -6.22
C MET A 244 -6.74 -15.07 -7.08
N ALA A 245 -6.46 -14.07 -7.91
CA ALA A 245 -7.35 -13.73 -9.01
C ALA A 245 -7.31 -14.88 -10.02
N VAL A 246 -8.47 -15.47 -10.31
CA VAL A 246 -8.58 -16.71 -11.12
C VAL A 246 -8.71 -16.36 -12.60
N THR A 247 -9.17 -15.15 -12.94
CA THR A 247 -9.35 -14.69 -14.32
C THR A 247 -8.57 -13.42 -14.66
N VAL A 248 -8.23 -13.26 -15.94
CA VAL A 248 -7.56 -12.04 -16.47
C VAL A 248 -8.43 -10.80 -16.26
N ILE A 249 -9.75 -10.94 -16.35
CA ILE A 249 -10.70 -9.83 -16.13
C ILE A 249 -10.69 -9.40 -14.66
N GLU A 250 -10.70 -10.36 -13.72
CA GLU A 250 -10.57 -10.06 -12.29
C GLU A 250 -9.25 -9.34 -11.99
N LEU A 251 -8.13 -9.82 -12.55
CA LEU A 251 -6.83 -9.18 -12.43
C LEU A 251 -6.85 -7.73 -12.94
N PHE A 252 -7.46 -7.50 -14.11
CA PHE A 252 -7.59 -6.16 -14.68
C PHE A 252 -8.43 -5.22 -13.80
N VAL A 253 -9.61 -5.65 -13.36
CA VAL A 253 -10.48 -4.86 -12.48
C VAL A 253 -9.76 -4.53 -11.18
N TRP A 254 -9.00 -5.47 -10.66
CA TRP A 254 -8.24 -5.29 -9.45
C TRP A 254 -7.12 -4.25 -9.64
N VAL A 255 -6.36 -4.31 -10.74
CA VAL A 255 -5.31 -3.31 -11.05
C VAL A 255 -5.92 -1.91 -11.17
N MET A 256 -7.06 -1.79 -11.87
CA MET A 256 -7.78 -0.52 -12.00
C MET A 256 -8.28 0.00 -10.65
N THR A 257 -8.74 -0.89 -9.77
CA THR A 257 -9.15 -0.54 -8.42
C THR A 257 -7.96 -0.07 -7.59
N SER A 258 -6.81 -0.72 -7.67
CA SER A 258 -5.57 -0.29 -7.00
C SER A 258 -5.14 1.10 -7.47
N VAL A 259 -5.16 1.36 -8.78
CA VAL A 259 -4.87 2.68 -9.34
C VAL A 259 -5.85 3.73 -8.79
N ALA A 260 -7.16 3.43 -8.79
CA ALA A 260 -8.18 4.34 -8.28
C ALA A 260 -7.98 4.66 -6.78
N VAL A 261 -7.66 3.65 -5.97
CA VAL A 261 -7.36 3.80 -4.54
C VAL A 261 -6.14 4.68 -4.33
N THR A 262 -5.07 4.47 -5.09
CA THR A 262 -3.86 5.30 -5.02
C THR A 262 -4.18 6.74 -5.37
N VAL A 263 -4.87 6.99 -6.49
CA VAL A 263 -5.25 8.36 -6.92
C VAL A 263 -6.13 9.03 -5.87
N ALA A 264 -7.16 8.36 -5.37
CA ALA A 264 -8.05 8.90 -4.34
C ALA A 264 -7.28 9.22 -3.04
N SER A 265 -6.35 8.36 -2.64
CA SER A 265 -5.53 8.54 -1.44
C SER A 265 -4.62 9.77 -1.56
N LYS A 266 -3.95 9.93 -2.71
CA LYS A 266 -3.02 11.06 -2.97
C LYS A 266 -3.78 12.38 -3.12
N LEU A 267 -4.93 12.37 -3.79
CA LEU A 267 -5.79 13.55 -3.89
C LEU A 267 -6.28 14.00 -2.52
N LEU A 268 -6.76 13.07 -1.68
CA LEU A 268 -7.18 13.39 -0.32
C LEU A 268 -6.00 13.93 0.51
N ALA A 269 -4.83 13.30 0.45
CA ALA A 269 -3.64 13.78 1.14
C ALA A 269 -3.26 15.20 0.70
N PHE A 270 -3.32 15.48 -0.60
CA PHE A 270 -3.07 16.82 -1.15
C PHE A 270 -4.04 17.87 -0.63
N PHE A 271 -5.36 17.59 -0.64
CA PHE A 271 -6.33 18.54 -0.09
C PHE A 271 -6.16 18.71 1.42
N LEU A 272 -5.80 17.67 2.17
CA LEU A 272 -5.50 17.77 3.62
C LEU A 272 -4.26 18.61 3.91
N CYS A 273 -3.24 18.59 3.05
CA CYS A 273 -2.07 19.44 3.19
C CYS A 273 -2.35 20.92 2.89
N MET A 274 -3.39 21.20 2.11
CA MET A 274 -3.78 22.55 1.69
C MET A 274 -4.86 23.20 2.58
N ALA A 275 -5.49 22.41 3.45
CA ALA A 275 -6.57 22.82 4.35
C ALA A 275 -6.05 23.53 5.60
#